data_AF-A0ABD5YFN7-F1
#
_entry.id   AF-A0ABD5YFN7-F1
#
_cell.length_a   1.000
_cell.length_b   1.000
_cell.length_c   1.000
_cell.angle_alpha   90.00
_cell.angle_beta   90.00
_cell.angle_gamma   90.00
#
_symmetry.space_group_name_H-M   'P 1'
#
loop_
_entity.id
_entity.type
_entity.pdbx_description
1 polymer ?
#
loop_
_entity_poly.entity_id
_entity_poly.type
_entity_poly.pdbx_seq_one_letter_code
_entity_poly.pdbx_strand_id
1 'polypeptide(L)' 'MSREAPADADMVSDEELTELLADAEGTTPEEIERGAAELEIAPPEEATVVDVDE' A
#
# COMPACT_ATOMS: atom_id res chain seq x y z
N MET A 1 -18.31 -7.77 -12.51
CA MET A 1 -18.50 -7.83 -11.05
C MET A 1 -17.92 -6.55 -10.48
N SER A 2 -18.72 -5.49 -10.36
CA SER A 2 -18.26 -4.27 -9.69
C SER A 2 -18.55 -4.44 -8.21
N ARG A 3 -17.50 -4.59 -7.39
CA ARG A 3 -17.61 -4.39 -5.95
C ARG A 3 -17.73 -2.88 -5.77
N GLU A 4 -18.95 -2.39 -5.50
CA GLU A 4 -19.10 -1.04 -4.95
C GLU A 4 -18.29 -0.99 -3.66
N ALA A 5 -17.33 -0.05 -3.61
CA ALA A 5 -16.63 0.22 -2.36
C ALA A 5 -17.68 0.65 -1.32
N PRO A 6 -17.68 0.08 -0.10
CA PRO A 6 -18.60 0.53 0.93
C PRO A 6 -18.38 2.03 1.15
N ALA A 7 -19.45 2.82 1.01
CA ALA A 7 -19.40 4.28 1.08
C ALA A 7 -18.89 4.82 2.43
N ASP A 8 -18.85 3.95 3.45
CA ASP A 8 -18.44 4.23 4.82
C ASP A 8 -17.16 3.46 5.23
N ALA A 9 -16.33 3.03 4.28
CA ALA A 9 -14.97 2.64 4.65
C ALA A 9 -14.26 3.90 5.17
N ASP A 10 -13.68 3.83 6.38
CA ASP A 10 -12.74 4.84 6.87
C ASP A 10 -11.62 4.99 5.84
N MET A 11 -11.77 5.96 4.95
CA MET A 11 -10.80 6.29 3.92
C MET A 11 -9.74 7.15 4.58
N VAL A 12 -8.55 6.56 4.74
CA VAL A 12 -7.35 7.31 5.08
C VAL A 12 -6.93 8.14 3.87
N SER A 13 -6.47 9.37 4.11
CA SER A 13 -5.81 10.14 3.06
C SER A 13 -4.41 9.58 2.82
N ASP A 14 -3.81 9.91 1.67
CA ASP A 14 -2.44 9.52 1.35
C ASP A 14 -1.46 10.08 2.41
N GLU A 15 -1.68 11.31 2.88
CA GLU A 15 -0.86 11.91 3.94
C GLU A 15 -0.99 11.14 5.27
N GLU A 16 -2.21 10.75 5.66
CA GLU A 16 -2.42 9.95 6.88
C GLU A 16 -1.79 8.56 6.77
N LEU A 17 -1.89 7.94 5.59
CA LEU A 17 -1.26 6.65 5.32
C LEU A 17 0.27 6.73 5.44
N THR A 18 0.89 7.75 4.85
CA THR A 18 2.35 7.94 4.90
C THR A 18 2.84 8.15 6.34
N GLU A 19 2.11 8.90 7.17
CA GLU A 19 2.43 9.07 8.59
C GLU A 19 2.36 7.73 9.36
N LEU A 20 1.32 6.94 9.13
CA LEU A 20 1.14 5.62 9.77
C LEU A 20 2.25 4.64 9.39
N LEU A 21 2.67 4.62 8.12
CA LEU A 21 3.76 3.77 7.64
C LEU A 21 5.11 4.18 8.25
N ALA A 22 5.40 5.47 8.29
CA ALA A 22 6.62 6.01 8.88
C ALA A 22 6.75 5.62 10.36
N ASP A 23 5.67 5.72 11.14
CA ASP A 23 5.65 5.28 12.54
C ASP A 23 5.87 3.76 12.70
N ALA A 24 5.19 2.95 11.89
CA ALA A 24 5.28 1.49 11.95
C ALA A 24 6.66 0.95 11.59
N GLU A 25 7.35 1.58 10.64
CA GLU A 25 8.68 1.18 10.19
C GLU A 25 9.81 1.90 10.95
N GLY A 26 9.50 3.00 11.64
CA GLY A 26 10.45 3.80 12.41
C GLY A 26 11.32 4.72 11.53
N THR A 27 10.75 5.24 10.45
CA THR A 27 11.38 6.10 9.43
C THR A 27 10.66 7.45 9.35
N THR A 28 11.07 8.38 8.47
CA THR A 28 10.30 9.61 8.22
C THR A 28 9.32 9.46 7.04
N PRO A 29 8.21 10.23 7.05
CA PRO A 29 7.29 10.29 5.90
C PRO A 29 8.00 10.59 4.57
N GLU A 30 9.01 11.46 4.54
CA GLU A 30 9.76 11.79 3.32
C GLU A 30 10.63 10.64 2.81
N GLU A 31 11.07 9.74 3.69
CA GLU A 31 11.77 8.52 3.28
C GLU A 31 10.80 7.51 2.65
N ILE A 32 9.57 7.41 3.18
CA ILE A 32 8.50 6.59 2.60
C ILE A 32 8.11 7.10 1.20
N GLU A 33 7.82 8.39 1.05
CA GLU A 33 7.41 8.97 -0.24
C GLU A 33 8.48 8.79 -1.32
N ARG A 34 9.75 8.96 -0.94
CA ARG A 34 10.87 8.75 -1.85
C ARG A 34 11.00 7.28 -2.24
N GLY A 35 10.90 6.37 -1.28
CA GLY A 35 10.93 4.94 -1.52
C GLY A 35 9.78 4.51 -2.45
N ALA A 36 8.57 5.03 -2.22
CA ALA A 36 7.40 4.76 -3.05
C ALA A 36 7.60 5.24 -4.51
N ALA A 37 8.18 6.43 -4.69
CA ALA A 37 8.49 6.95 -6.03
C ALA A 37 9.58 6.15 -6.77
N GLU A 38 10.49 5.52 -6.03
CA GLU A 38 11.56 4.67 -6.58
C GLU A 38 11.11 3.22 -6.81
N LEU A 39 9.98 2.80 -6.24
CA LEU A 39 9.51 1.42 -6.25
C LEU A 39 8.90 1.05 -7.61
N GLU A 40 9.56 0.13 -8.31
CA GLU A 40 9.02 -0.43 -9.56
C GLU A 40 8.09 -1.60 -9.24
N ILE A 41 6.78 -1.38 -9.39
CA ILE A 41 5.78 -2.43 -9.23
C ILE A 41 5.58 -3.15 -10.56
N ALA A 42 6.11 -4.37 -10.66
CA ALA A 42 5.90 -5.25 -11.79
C ALA A 42 4.39 -5.55 -11.97
N PRO A 43 3.94 -5.77 -13.22
CA PRO A 43 2.54 -6.01 -13.48
C PRO A 43 2.09 -7.36 -12.87
N PRO A 44 0.80 -7.54 -12.55
CA PRO A 44 0.31 -8.74 -11.87
C PRO A 44 0.61 -10.05 -12.60
N GLU A 45 0.74 -10.02 -13.93
CA GLU A 45 1.10 -11.18 -14.75
C GLU A 45 2.51 -11.72 -14.44
N GLU A 46 3.38 -10.89 -13.88
CA GLU A 46 4.75 -11.22 -13.47
C GLU A 46 4.86 -11.52 -11.97
N ALA A 47 3.75 -11.40 -11.21
CA ALA A 47 3.76 -11.65 -9.78
C ALA A 47 3.92 -13.15 -9.45
N THR A 48 4.66 -13.44 -8.39
CA THR A 48 4.77 -14.80 -7.86
C THR A 48 3.50 -15.17 -7.10
N VAL A 49 2.78 -16.19 -7.58
CA VAL A 49 1.61 -16.75 -6.87
C VAL A 49 2.09 -17.66 -5.75
N VAL A 50 1.73 -17.33 -4.52
CA VAL A 50 1.97 -18.18 -3.34
C VAL A 50 0.68 -18.92 -3.04
N ASP A 51 0.62 -20.21 -3.39
CA ASP A 51 -0.43 -21.10 -2.89
C ASP A 51 -0.14 -21.37 -1.41
N VAL A 52 -1.06 -20.94 -0.54
CA VAL A 52 -1.01 -21.23 0.89
C VAL A 52 -1.79 -22.52 1.09
N ASP A 53 -1.09 -23.65 1.28
CA ASP A 53 -1.76 -24.90 1.68
C ASP A 53 -2.45 -24.66 3.04
N GLU A 54 -3.79 -24.77 3.09
CA GLU A 54 -4.63 -24.64 4.29
C GLU A 54 -4.50 -25.84 5.26
#